data_AF-A0A923CXS8-F1
#
_entry.id   AF-A0A923CXS8-F1
#
_cell.length_a   1.000
_cell.length_b   1.000
_cell.length_c   1.000
_cell.angle_alpha   90.00
_cell.angle_beta   90.00
_cell.angle_gamma   90.00
#
_symmetry.space_group_name_H-M   'P 1'
#
loop_
_entity.id
_entity.type
_entity.pdbx_description
1 polymer ?
#
loop_
_entity_poly.entity_id
_entity_poly.type
_entity_poly.pdbx_seq_one_letter_code
_entity_poly.pdbx_strand_id
1 'polypeptide(L)'
;MRDRALLLLYLGAIVAATFVHDPARLAAALAAVLLASGRRAPRVLARASRAAAPFAAAVSLGWLAASWWEQRPAGAALLRLNLRVLLMTSLTFALAARLDLQRALGFSRTLRFALVLTVSQVLTFRRLHADFRLALLSRSPRRVSTAASLRHGAAAGAWFLRRAEHDAAEIAQALDARGFFLDRR
;
A
#
# COMPACT_ATOMS: atom_id res chain seq x y z
N MET A 1 12.60 -9.69 -17.10
CA MET A 1 12.96 -10.70 -16.07
C MET A 1 13.39 -10.08 -14.75
N ARG A 2 14.21 -9.01 -14.76
CA ARG A 2 14.65 -8.29 -13.56
C ARG A 2 13.52 -7.89 -12.59
N ASP A 3 12.45 -7.25 -13.07
CA ASP A 3 11.34 -6.82 -12.20
C ASP A 3 10.56 -7.97 -11.57
N ARG A 4 10.43 -9.09 -12.31
CA ARG A 4 9.84 -10.33 -11.79
C ARG A 4 10.71 -10.94 -10.69
N ALA A 5 12.03 -11.00 -10.91
CA ALA A 5 12.97 -11.49 -9.90
C ALA A 5 12.95 -10.60 -8.65
N LEU A 6 12.87 -9.27 -8.81
CA LEU A 6 12.74 -8.33 -7.70
C LEU A 6 11.43 -8.51 -6.93
N LEU A 7 10.31 -8.76 -7.63
CA LEU A 7 9.03 -9.05 -6.97
C LEU A 7 9.09 -10.36 -6.18
N LEU A 8 9.65 -11.41 -6.76
CA LEU A 8 9.80 -12.70 -6.09
C LEU A 8 10.77 -12.61 -4.90
N LEU A 9 11.87 -11.87 -5.06
CA LEU A 9 12.81 -11.58 -3.97
C LEU A 9 12.13 -10.80 -2.84
N TYR A 10 11.31 -9.80 -3.17
CA TYR A 10 10.53 -9.04 -2.19
C TYR A 10 9.57 -9.95 -1.40
N LEU A 11 8.76 -10.75 -2.10
CA LEU A 11 7.80 -11.66 -1.49
C LEU A 11 8.52 -12.71 -0.62
N GLY A 12 9.60 -13.30 -1.15
CA GLY A 12 10.43 -14.26 -0.41
C GLY A 12 11.06 -13.64 0.83
N ALA A 13 11.57 -12.41 0.74
CA ALA A 13 12.16 -11.69 1.88
C ALA A 13 11.12 -11.33 2.95
N ILE A 14 9.88 -10.98 2.55
CA ILE A 14 8.78 -10.78 3.50
C ILE A 14 8.44 -12.06 4.25
N VAL A 15 8.30 -13.18 3.52
CA VAL A 15 7.98 -14.47 4.13
C VAL A 15 9.12 -14.91 5.05
N ALA A 16 10.37 -14.79 4.59
CA ALA A 16 11.55 -15.11 5.39
C ALA A 16 11.63 -14.27 6.67
N ALA A 17 11.34 -12.97 6.61
CA ALA A 17 11.36 -12.08 7.78
C ALA A 17 10.39 -12.52 8.89
N THR A 18 9.29 -13.21 8.53
CA THR A 18 8.33 -13.78 9.49
C THR A 18 8.91 -14.96 10.27
N PHE A 19 9.76 -15.77 9.63
CA PHE A 19 10.39 -16.94 10.25
C PHE A 19 11.63 -16.62 11.09
N VAL A 20 12.18 -15.40 10.99
CA VAL A 20 13.34 -15.00 11.80
C VAL A 20 12.89 -14.61 13.21
N HIS A 21 13.33 -15.39 14.20
CA HIS A 21 13.03 -15.19 15.61
C HIS A 21 14.14 -14.48 16.38
N ASP A 22 15.35 -14.42 15.81
CA ASP A 22 16.54 -13.82 16.42
C ASP A 22 16.62 -12.31 16.12
N PRO A 23 16.64 -11.43 17.14
CA PRO A 23 16.69 -9.98 16.95
C PRO A 23 17.98 -9.52 16.25
N ALA A 24 19.12 -10.20 16.46
CA ALA A 24 20.38 -9.82 15.83
C ALA A 24 20.32 -10.02 14.31
N ARG A 25 19.70 -11.12 13.85
CA ARG A 25 19.50 -11.40 12.41
C ARG A 25 18.54 -10.41 11.77
N LEU A 26 17.50 -9.96 12.48
CA LEU A 26 16.59 -8.92 11.99
C LEU A 26 17.30 -7.57 11.85
N ALA A 27 18.13 -7.20 12.82
CA ALA A 27 18.93 -5.98 12.77
C ALA A 27 19.95 -6.02 11.62
N ALA A 28 20.64 -7.15 11.42
CA ALA A 28 21.56 -7.35 10.31
C ALA A 28 20.85 -7.27 8.95
N ALA A 29 19.67 -7.87 8.81
CA ALA A 29 18.85 -7.77 7.61
C ALA A 29 18.41 -6.33 7.34
N LEU A 30 18.01 -5.59 8.38
CA LEU A 30 17.66 -4.17 8.26
C LEU A 30 18.86 -3.35 7.80
N ALA A 31 20.04 -3.57 8.39
CA ALA A 31 21.27 -2.92 7.97
C ALA A 31 21.60 -3.23 6.50
N ALA A 32 21.46 -4.49 6.06
CA ALA A 32 21.66 -4.87 4.67
C ALA A 32 20.69 -4.14 3.71
N VAL A 33 19.41 -4.00 4.08
CA VAL A 33 18.42 -3.25 3.28
C VAL A 33 18.78 -1.77 3.20
N LEU A 34 19.25 -1.17 4.30
CA LEU A 34 19.67 0.23 4.33
C LEU A 34 20.93 0.43 3.48
N LEU A 35 21.92 -0.47 3.57
CA LEU A 35 23.13 -0.44 2.75
C LEU A 35 22.79 -0.58 1.25
N ALA A 36 21.91 -1.51 0.88
CA ALA A 36 21.42 -1.67 -0.50
C ALA A 36 20.61 -0.45 -1.01
N SER A 37 20.05 0.34 -0.09
CA SER A 37 19.34 1.60 -0.38
C SER A 37 20.30 2.78 -0.59
N GLY A 38 21.56 2.67 -0.16
CA GLY A 38 22.62 3.66 -0.35
C GLY A 38 22.21 5.05 0.14
N ARG A 39 22.39 6.08 -0.71
CA ARG A 39 22.05 7.48 -0.39
C ARG A 39 20.57 7.72 -0.05
N ARG A 40 19.66 6.78 -0.39
CA ARG A 40 18.23 6.87 -0.06
C ARG A 40 17.90 6.26 1.29
N ALA A 41 18.85 5.57 1.95
CA ALA A 41 18.66 4.92 3.25
C ALA A 41 17.98 5.79 4.32
N PRO A 42 18.44 7.03 4.62
CA PRO A 42 17.80 7.83 5.66
C PRO A 42 16.36 8.24 5.29
N ARG A 43 16.08 8.45 4.00
CA ARG A 43 14.73 8.77 3.53
C ARG A 43 13.81 7.56 3.60
N VAL A 44 14.31 6.37 3.26
CA VAL A 44 13.58 5.11 3.40
C VAL A 44 13.25 4.85 4.86
N LEU A 45 14.24 4.97 5.75
CA LEU A 45 14.06 4.78 7.18
C LEU A 45 13.07 5.78 7.78
N ALA A 46 13.18 7.07 7.44
CA ALA A 46 12.27 8.11 7.92
C ALA A 46 10.84 7.97 7.39
N ARG A 47 10.64 7.38 6.20
CA ARG A 47 9.30 7.07 5.68
C ARG A 47 8.74 5.81 6.33
N ALA A 48 9.57 4.78 6.46
CA ALA A 48 9.20 3.53 7.11
C ALA A 48 8.81 3.76 8.58
N SER A 49 9.62 4.51 9.34
CA SER A 49 9.34 4.84 10.73
C SER A 49 8.05 5.65 10.88
N ARG A 50 7.83 6.69 10.07
CA ARG A 50 6.58 7.48 10.14
C ARG A 50 5.34 6.67 9.76
N ALA A 51 5.46 5.78 8.78
CA ALA A 51 4.35 4.91 8.37
C ALA A 51 4.07 3.83 9.42
N ALA A 52 5.12 3.26 10.02
CA ALA A 52 5.01 2.18 11.00
C ALA A 52 4.68 2.68 12.41
N ALA A 53 5.07 3.91 12.78
CA ALA A 53 4.94 4.46 14.13
C ALA A 53 3.54 4.33 14.74
N PRO A 54 2.43 4.72 14.09
CA PRO A 54 1.11 4.63 14.73
C PRO A 54 0.72 3.19 15.03
N PHE A 55 1.00 2.27 14.10
CA PHE A 55 0.73 0.85 14.29
C PHE A 55 1.64 0.23 15.36
N ALA A 56 2.93 0.50 15.27
CA ALA A 56 3.94 0.02 16.21
C ALA A 56 3.69 0.53 17.63
N ALA A 57 3.27 1.80 17.78
CA ALA A 57 2.90 2.38 19.07
C ALA A 57 1.66 1.70 19.65
N ALA A 58 0.59 1.53 18.85
CA ALA A 58 -0.62 0.85 19.31
C ALA A 58 -0.34 -0.59 19.78
N VAL A 59 0.43 -1.36 19.01
CA VAL A 59 0.75 -2.74 19.36
C VAL A 59 1.72 -2.80 20.55
N SER A 60 2.70 -1.89 20.61
CA SER A 60 3.65 -1.85 21.72
C SER A 60 2.95 -1.48 23.04
N LEU A 61 2.02 -0.53 23.01
CA LEU A 61 1.20 -0.19 24.18
C LEU A 61 0.34 -1.36 24.64
N GLY A 62 -0.30 -2.06 23.69
CA GLY A 62 -1.08 -3.27 24.01
C GLY A 62 -0.24 -4.37 24.65
N TRP A 63 0.96 -4.62 24.11
CA TRP A 63 1.90 -5.60 24.67
C TRP A 63 2.44 -5.18 26.04
N LEU A 64 2.73 -3.89 26.24
CA LEU A 64 3.16 -3.36 27.53
C LEU A 64 2.07 -3.56 28.58
N ALA A 65 0.82 -3.23 28.26
CA ALA A 65 -0.32 -3.45 29.16
C ALA A 65 -0.50 -4.93 29.52
N ALA A 66 -0.43 -5.83 28.53
CA ALA A 66 -0.50 -7.27 28.75
C ALA A 66 0.66 -7.79 29.62
N SER A 67 1.88 -7.31 29.36
CA SER A 67 3.06 -7.74 30.13
C SER A 67 3.08 -7.22 31.56
N TRP A 68 2.48 -6.05 31.80
CA TRP A 68 2.28 -5.52 33.14
C TRP A 68 1.30 -6.38 33.92
N TRP A 69 0.25 -6.87 33.26
CA TRP A 69 -0.71 -7.81 33.85
C TRP A 69 -0.08 -9.18 34.14
N GLU A 70 0.75 -9.69 33.24
CA GLU A 70 1.36 -11.03 33.36
C GLU A 70 2.70 -11.07 34.14
N GLN A 71 3.23 -9.91 34.57
CA GLN A 71 4.56 -9.77 35.18
C GLN A 71 5.71 -10.41 34.37
N ARG A 72 5.59 -10.44 33.03
CA ARG A 72 6.58 -11.06 32.13
C ARG A 72 7.48 -10.01 31.47
N PRO A 73 8.77 -10.33 31.24
CA PRO A 73 9.67 -9.41 30.54
C PRO A 73 9.27 -9.26 29.06
N ALA A 74 8.70 -8.11 28.69
CA ALA A 74 8.26 -7.82 27.33
C ALA A 74 9.36 -7.33 26.38
N GLY A 75 10.51 -6.88 26.91
CA GLY A 75 11.51 -6.13 26.14
C GLY A 75 12.00 -6.86 24.89
N ALA A 76 12.33 -8.16 25.02
CA ALA A 76 12.80 -8.95 23.88
C ALA A 76 11.70 -9.24 22.84
N ALA A 77 10.43 -9.37 23.26
CA ALA A 77 9.31 -9.56 22.33
C ALA A 77 8.98 -8.28 21.58
N LEU A 78 8.91 -7.15 22.29
CA LEU A 78 8.68 -5.82 21.73
C LEU A 78 9.78 -5.42 20.75
N LEU A 79 11.05 -5.65 21.10
CA LEU A 79 12.18 -5.34 20.23
C LEU A 79 12.10 -6.15 18.91
N ARG A 80 11.84 -7.46 19.00
CA ARG A 80 11.68 -8.32 17.82
C ARG A 80 10.53 -7.87 16.92
N LEU A 81 9.39 -7.54 17.52
CA LEU A 81 8.22 -7.07 16.78
C LEU A 81 8.53 -5.76 16.04
N ASN A 82 9.07 -4.77 16.74
CA ASN A 82 9.40 -3.47 16.17
C ASN A 82 10.45 -3.58 15.05
N LEU A 83 11.50 -4.38 15.26
CA LEU A 83 12.51 -4.66 14.23
C LEU A 83 11.89 -5.31 13.00
N ARG A 84 11.00 -6.30 13.17
CA ARG A 84 10.33 -6.97 12.06
C ARG A 84 9.44 -6.01 11.26
N VAL A 85 8.60 -5.24 11.95
CA VAL A 85 7.73 -4.24 11.30
C VAL A 85 8.57 -3.20 10.55
N LEU A 86 9.65 -2.71 11.16
CA LEU A 86 10.55 -1.73 10.55
C LEU A 86 11.29 -2.31 9.34
N LEU A 87 11.75 -3.55 9.42
CA LEU A 87 12.39 -4.27 8.31
C LEU A 87 11.44 -4.42 7.12
N MET A 88 10.23 -4.93 7.36
CA MET A 88 9.25 -5.17 6.29
C MET A 88 8.78 -3.88 5.62
N THR A 89 8.54 -2.82 6.41
CA THR A 89 8.16 -1.50 5.88
C THR A 89 9.32 -0.85 5.12
N SER A 90 10.55 -0.93 5.64
CA SER A 90 11.75 -0.42 4.95
C SER A 90 12.01 -1.15 3.65
N LEU A 91 11.89 -2.48 3.63
CA LEU A 91 12.02 -3.31 2.44
C LEU A 91 10.99 -2.91 1.37
N THR A 92 9.74 -2.69 1.79
CA THR A 92 8.65 -2.23 0.91
C THR A 92 8.99 -0.88 0.28
N PHE A 93 9.40 0.12 1.07
CA PHE A 93 9.76 1.43 0.52
C PHE A 93 11.03 1.40 -0.35
N ALA A 94 12.01 0.56 -0.01
CA ALA A 94 13.25 0.41 -0.77
C ALA A 94 13.00 -0.18 -2.17
N LEU A 95 12.09 -1.16 -2.27
CA LEU A 95 11.79 -1.87 -3.51
C LEU A 95 10.64 -1.25 -4.31
N ALA A 96 9.64 -0.64 -3.66
CA ALA A 96 8.51 0.00 -4.35
C ALA A 96 8.96 1.07 -5.35
N ALA A 97 10.03 1.82 -5.04
CA ALA A 97 10.58 2.83 -5.94
C ALA A 97 11.41 2.26 -7.11
N ARG A 98 11.70 0.95 -7.10
CA ARG A 98 12.56 0.27 -8.08
C ARG A 98 11.80 -0.75 -8.92
N LEU A 99 10.56 -1.07 -8.55
CA LEU A 99 9.78 -2.15 -9.14
C LEU A 99 8.73 -1.58 -10.09
N ASP A 100 8.83 -1.92 -11.37
CA ASP A 100 7.77 -1.66 -12.34
C ASP A 100 6.75 -2.80 -12.29
N LEU A 101 5.58 -2.52 -11.71
CA LEU A 101 4.54 -3.53 -11.51
C LEU A 101 3.95 -4.05 -12.84
N GLN A 102 3.93 -3.22 -13.90
CA GLN A 102 3.46 -3.64 -15.22
C GLN A 102 4.42 -4.66 -15.84
N ARG A 103 5.73 -4.46 -15.66
CA ARG A 103 6.76 -5.41 -16.10
C ARG A 103 6.80 -6.65 -15.20
N ALA A 104 6.61 -6.49 -13.90
CA ALA A 104 6.62 -7.60 -12.95
C ALA A 104 5.46 -8.59 -13.18
N LEU A 105 4.28 -8.09 -13.54
CA LEU A 105 3.10 -8.89 -13.88
C LEU A 105 3.09 -9.42 -15.33
N GLY A 106 4.21 -9.31 -16.06
CA GLY A 106 4.31 -9.76 -17.45
C GLY A 106 4.06 -11.26 -17.68
N PHE A 107 3.97 -12.08 -16.61
CA PHE A 107 3.63 -13.50 -16.70
C PHE A 107 2.15 -13.75 -17.01
N SER A 108 1.25 -12.80 -16.75
CA SER A 108 -0.18 -12.94 -16.99
C SER A 108 -0.73 -11.76 -17.76
N ARG A 109 -1.24 -12.03 -18.97
CA ARG A 109 -1.90 -11.02 -19.81
C ARG A 109 -3.11 -10.40 -19.08
N THR A 110 -3.89 -11.22 -18.37
CA THR A 110 -5.07 -10.79 -17.62
C THR A 110 -4.71 -9.85 -16.47
N LEU A 111 -3.68 -10.16 -15.68
CA LEU A 111 -3.26 -9.29 -14.57
C LEU A 111 -2.68 -7.98 -15.06
N ARG A 112 -1.89 -8.04 -16.15
CA ARG A 112 -1.35 -6.82 -16.78
C ARG A 112 -2.47 -5.94 -17.33
N PHE A 113 -3.46 -6.55 -17.98
CA PHE A 113 -4.64 -5.84 -18.48
C PHE A 113 -5.44 -5.20 -17.34
N ALA A 114 -5.74 -5.96 -16.28
CA ALA A 114 -6.43 -5.45 -15.10
C ALA A 114 -5.66 -4.29 -14.47
N LEU A 115 -4.34 -4.40 -14.31
CA LEU A 115 -3.51 -3.32 -13.78
C LEU A 115 -3.60 -2.06 -14.64
N VAL A 116 -3.48 -2.18 -15.96
CA VAL A 116 -3.59 -1.02 -16.87
C VAL A 116 -4.96 -0.37 -16.76
N LEU A 117 -6.03 -1.17 -16.78
CA LEU A 117 -7.39 -0.69 -16.65
C LEU A 117 -7.59 0.04 -15.31
N THR A 118 -7.18 -0.58 -14.20
CA THR A 118 -7.28 0.02 -12.86
C THR A 118 -6.47 1.31 -12.76
N VAL A 119 -5.24 1.37 -13.30
CA VAL A 119 -4.43 2.60 -13.30
C VAL A 119 -5.13 3.72 -14.07
N SER A 120 -5.68 3.44 -15.24
CA SER A 120 -6.47 4.41 -16.01
C SER A 120 -7.67 4.92 -15.21
N GLN A 121 -8.42 4.02 -14.57
CA GLN A 121 -9.58 4.39 -13.74
C GLN A 121 -9.17 5.22 -12.51
N VAL A 122 -8.08 4.87 -11.83
CA VAL A 122 -7.54 5.65 -10.71
C VAL A 122 -7.18 7.07 -11.16
N LEU A 123 -6.57 7.24 -12.33
CA LEU A 123 -6.23 8.57 -12.84
C LEU A 123 -7.48 9.40 -13.15
N THR A 124 -8.50 8.79 -13.75
CA THR A 124 -9.80 9.45 -14.03
C THR A 124 -10.49 9.86 -12.74
N PHE A 125 -10.67 8.94 -11.79
CA PHE A 125 -11.33 9.24 -10.52
C PHE A 125 -10.54 10.21 -9.65
N ARG A 126 -9.21 10.24 -9.72
CA ARG A 126 -8.41 11.27 -9.03
C ARG A 126 -8.70 12.67 -9.54
N ARG A 127 -8.88 12.84 -10.85
CA ARG A 127 -9.26 14.14 -11.45
C ARG A 127 -10.67 14.51 -10.99
N LEU A 128 -11.61 13.61 -11.15
CA LEU A 128 -12.99 13.87 -10.78
C LEU A 128 -13.16 14.17 -9.28
N HIS A 129 -12.42 13.47 -8.42
CA HIS A 129 -12.42 13.76 -6.98
C HIS A 129 -11.90 15.18 -6.68
N ALA A 130 -10.91 15.66 -7.45
CA ALA A 130 -10.46 17.04 -7.34
C ALA A 130 -11.58 18.04 -7.74
N ASP A 131 -12.38 17.71 -8.75
CA ASP A 131 -13.52 18.54 -9.19
C ASP A 131 -14.64 18.56 -8.13
N PHE A 132 -14.98 17.42 -7.54
CA PHE A 132 -15.92 17.36 -6.40
C PHE A 132 -15.45 18.24 -5.23
N ARG A 133 -14.15 18.19 -4.92
CA ARG A 133 -13.55 19.05 -3.88
C ARG A 133 -13.67 20.53 -4.23
N LEU A 134 -13.40 20.92 -5.48
CA LEU A 134 -13.55 22.31 -5.93
C LEU A 134 -15.02 22.76 -5.89
N ALA A 135 -15.96 21.89 -6.29
CA ALA A 135 -17.38 22.17 -6.23
C ALA A 135 -17.89 22.33 -4.78
N LEU A 136 -17.34 21.57 -3.83
CA LEU A 136 -17.65 21.75 -2.41
C LEU A 136 -17.15 23.11 -1.90
N LEU A 137 -15.92 23.49 -2.26
CA LEU A 137 -15.33 24.76 -1.86
C LEU A 137 -16.07 25.95 -2.45
N SER A 138 -16.47 25.90 -3.73
CA SER A 138 -17.20 27.00 -4.38
C SER A 138 -18.62 27.19 -3.83
N ARG A 139 -19.26 26.11 -3.38
CA ARG A 139 -20.60 26.14 -2.76
C ARG A 139 -20.58 26.45 -1.26
N SER A 140 -19.41 26.60 -0.65
CA SER A 140 -19.26 26.83 0.78
C SER A 140 -18.71 28.24 1.05
N PRO A 141 -19.56 29.23 1.37
CA PRO A 141 -19.11 30.60 1.67
C PRO A 141 -18.28 30.71 2.97
N ARG A 142 -18.28 29.67 3.80
CA ARG A 142 -17.46 29.53 5.01
C ARG A 142 -16.69 28.22 5.00
N ARG A 143 -15.70 28.08 5.89
CA ARG A 143 -14.97 26.83 6.07
C ARG A 143 -15.94 25.67 6.29
N VAL A 144 -15.75 24.60 5.53
CA VAL A 144 -16.58 23.39 5.58
C VAL A 144 -16.45 22.74 6.96
N SER A 145 -17.58 22.47 7.63
CA SER A 145 -17.57 21.74 8.90
C SER A 145 -17.19 20.27 8.69
N THR A 146 -16.65 19.62 9.72
CA THR A 146 -16.28 18.20 9.68
C THR A 146 -17.47 17.31 9.30
N ALA A 147 -18.64 17.58 9.87
CA ALA A 147 -19.88 16.87 9.53
C ALA A 147 -20.29 17.07 8.06
N ALA A 148 -20.18 18.29 7.53
CA ALA A 148 -20.49 18.56 6.12
C ALA A 148 -19.49 17.88 5.18
N SER A 149 -18.21 17.88 5.54
CA SER A 149 -17.15 17.17 4.79
C SER A 149 -17.40 15.67 4.75
N LEU A 150 -17.78 15.06 5.88
CA LEU A 150 -18.13 13.63 5.94
C LEU A 150 -19.34 13.29 5.08
N ARG A 151 -20.41 14.09 5.16
CA ARG A 151 -21.61 13.89 4.30
C ARG A 151 -21.29 14.03 2.82
N HIS A 152 -20.49 15.03 2.46
CA HIS A 152 -20.03 15.20 1.08
C HIS A 152 -19.18 14.00 0.63
N GLY A 153 -18.26 13.53 1.47
CA GLY A 153 -17.44 12.36 1.20
C GLY A 153 -18.28 11.10 0.99
N ALA A 154 -19.31 10.87 1.82
CA ALA A 154 -20.24 9.76 1.66
C ALA A 154 -21.04 9.86 0.35
N ALA A 155 -21.56 11.04 0.03
CA ALA A 155 -22.30 11.28 -1.22
C ALA A 155 -21.41 11.10 -2.46
N ALA A 156 -20.20 11.64 -2.44
CA ALA A 156 -19.20 11.48 -3.50
C ALA A 156 -18.81 10.01 -3.64
N GLY A 157 -18.53 9.30 -2.54
CA GLY A 157 -18.19 7.88 -2.55
C GLY A 157 -19.30 7.01 -3.14
N ALA A 158 -20.55 7.25 -2.75
CA ALA A 158 -21.70 6.54 -3.32
C ALA A 158 -21.88 6.82 -4.83
N TRP A 159 -21.60 8.07 -5.26
CA TRP A 159 -21.59 8.42 -6.68
C TRP A 159 -20.46 7.70 -7.43
N PHE A 160 -19.25 7.65 -6.88
CA PHE A 160 -18.10 6.95 -7.49
C PHE A 160 -18.36 5.45 -7.64
N LEU A 161 -19.01 4.82 -6.65
CA LEU A 161 -19.35 3.41 -6.73
C LEU A 161 -20.31 3.12 -7.87
N ARG A 162 -21.43 3.86 -7.96
CA ARG A 162 -22.39 3.73 -9.07
C ARG A 162 -21.75 4.03 -10.42
N ARG A 163 -20.87 5.02 -10.47
CA ARG A 163 -20.13 5.35 -11.69
C ARG A 163 -19.21 4.21 -12.10
N ALA A 164 -18.49 3.61 -11.15
CA ALA A 164 -17.59 2.49 -11.41
C ALA A 164 -18.33 1.24 -11.90
N GLU A 165 -19.50 0.93 -11.34
CA GLU A 165 -20.36 -0.17 -11.81
C GLU A 165 -20.83 0.05 -13.25
N HIS A 166 -21.28 1.27 -13.54
CA HIS A 166 -21.71 1.65 -14.88
C HIS A 166 -20.55 1.61 -15.89
N ASP A 167 -19.40 2.23 -15.55
CA ASP A 167 -18.20 2.23 -16.39
C ASP A 167 -17.69 0.79 -16.62
N ALA A 168 -17.79 -0.09 -15.62
CA ALA A 168 -17.40 -1.49 -15.79
C ALA A 168 -18.27 -2.21 -16.84
N ALA A 169 -19.58 -1.97 -16.84
CA ALA A 169 -20.50 -2.53 -17.83
C ALA A 169 -20.22 -1.98 -19.24
N GLU A 170 -20.04 -0.66 -19.39
CA GLU A 170 -19.72 -0.03 -20.67
C GLU A 170 -18.39 -0.51 -21.23
N ILE A 171 -17.35 -0.58 -20.38
CA ILE A 171 -16.02 -1.05 -20.79
C ILE A 171 -16.08 -2.52 -21.20
N ALA A 172 -16.79 -3.36 -20.46
CA ALA A 172 -16.94 -4.77 -20.81
C ALA A 172 -17.61 -4.95 -22.18
N GLN A 173 -18.72 -4.24 -22.42
CA GLN A 173 -19.41 -4.26 -23.73
C GLN A 173 -18.53 -3.72 -24.86
N ALA A 174 -17.80 -2.63 -24.63
CA ALA A 174 -16.90 -2.05 -25.62
C ALA A 174 -15.72 -2.99 -25.96
N LEU A 175 -15.21 -3.74 -24.98
CA LEU A 175 -14.17 -4.75 -25.21
C LEU A 175 -14.72 -5.95 -25.98
N ASP A 176 -15.94 -6.39 -25.65
CA ASP A 176 -16.59 -7.51 -26.33
C ASP A 176 -16.89 -7.19 -27.79
N ALA A 177 -17.43 -6.00 -28.08
CA ALA A 177 -17.65 -5.50 -29.43
C ALA A 177 -16.36 -5.40 -30.26
N ARG A 178 -15.20 -5.23 -29.61
CA ARG A 178 -13.87 -5.23 -30.24
C ARG A 178 -13.26 -6.62 -30.38
N GLY A 179 -13.99 -7.68 -30.01
CA GLY A 179 -13.53 -9.07 -30.08
C GLY A 179 -12.47 -9.42 -29.04
N PHE A 180 -12.29 -8.62 -27.99
CA PHE A 180 -11.20 -8.80 -27.02
C PHE A 180 -11.24 -10.15 -26.30
N PHE A 181 -12.44 -10.71 -26.09
CA PHE A 181 -12.62 -12.01 -25.43
C PHE A 181 -12.55 -13.20 -26.39
N LEU A 182 -12.55 -12.97 -27.71
CA LEU A 182 -12.40 -14.03 -28.72
C LEU A 182 -10.96 -14.54 -28.79
N ASP A 183 -9.99 -13.67 -28.50
CA ASP A 183 -8.53 -13.97 -28.48
C ASP A 183 -8.09 -14.87 -27.30
N ARG A 184 -9.05 -15.43 -26.55
CA ARG A 184 -8.82 -16.35 -25.41
C ARG A 184 -9.21 -17.81 -25.71
N ARG A 185 -9.75 -18.11 -26.90
CA ARG A 185 -9.99 -19.48 -27.37
C ARG A 185 -8.86 -19.93 -28.28
#